data_AF-A0A7W2SS86-F1
#
_entry.id   AF-A0A7W2SS86-F1
#
_cell.length_a   1.000
_cell.length_b   1.000
_cell.length_c   1.000
_cell.angle_alpha   90.00
_cell.angle_beta   90.00
_cell.angle_gamma   90.00
#
_symmetry.space_group_name_H-M   'P 1'
#
loop_
_entity.id
_entity.type
_entity.pdbx_description
1 polymer ?
#
loop_
_entity_poly.entity_id
_entity_poly.type
_entity_poly.pdbx_seq_one_letter_code
_entity_poly.pdbx_strand_id
1 'polypeptide(L)'
;MNNKHEKFSNSSGFTLIELMIVVAIVGILAAVALPAYQTYFDRSKFSEAILATTSIKSAVEVAVQTKKPINTAALKGGAFGIPVDVMATANKHGSTVSNAIITITWKSDGSSLQGITYTLKANGITSPVKWEQGGTCFAKSYC
;
A
#
# COMPACT_ATOMS: atom_id res chain seq x y z
N MET A 1 -64.45 -10.22 40.54
CA MET A 1 -63.29 -9.45 40.04
C MET A 1 -62.65 -10.29 38.94
N ASN A 2 -62.70 -9.81 37.69
CA ASN A 2 -62.28 -10.55 36.49
C ASN A 2 -60.74 -10.70 36.44
N ASN A 3 -60.23 -11.93 36.56
CA ASN A 3 -58.84 -12.22 36.24
C ASN A 3 -58.69 -12.37 34.71
N LYS A 4 -58.24 -11.31 34.05
CA LYS A 4 -57.79 -11.38 32.66
C LYS A 4 -56.47 -12.16 32.62
N HIS A 5 -56.49 -13.36 32.05
CA HIS A 5 -55.27 -14.05 31.64
C HIS A 5 -54.65 -13.28 30.47
N GLU A 6 -53.60 -12.50 30.73
CA GLU A 6 -52.76 -11.96 29.68
C GLU A 6 -52.02 -13.12 29.00
N LYS A 7 -52.31 -13.33 27.71
CA LYS A 7 -51.53 -14.22 26.85
C LYS A 7 -50.12 -13.68 26.76
N PHE A 8 -49.16 -14.35 27.39
CA PHE A 8 -47.75 -14.19 27.05
C PHE A 8 -47.58 -14.57 25.58
N SER A 9 -47.28 -13.58 24.73
CA SER A 9 -46.90 -13.81 23.35
C SER A 9 -45.63 -14.67 23.33
N ASN A 10 -45.66 -15.79 22.60
CA ASN A 10 -44.49 -16.67 22.43
C ASN A 10 -43.33 -15.87 21.80
N SER A 11 -42.39 -15.39 22.63
CA SER A 11 -41.10 -14.94 22.10
C SER A 11 -40.33 -16.20 21.69
N SER A 12 -40.30 -16.45 20.39
CA SER A 12 -39.48 -17.51 19.81
C SER A 12 -38.02 -17.05 19.88
N GLY A 13 -37.29 -17.53 20.87
CA GLY A 13 -35.85 -17.28 21.01
C GLY A 13 -35.04 -18.18 20.09
N PHE A 14 -33.88 -17.70 19.64
CA PHE A 14 -32.90 -18.48 18.89
C PHE A 14 -32.30 -19.58 19.79
N THR A 15 -32.11 -20.79 19.27
CA THR A 15 -31.51 -21.88 20.06
C THR A 15 -29.98 -21.75 20.10
N LEU A 16 -29.37 -22.21 21.20
CA LEU A 16 -27.91 -22.28 21.30
C LEU A 16 -27.29 -23.15 20.20
N ILE A 17 -28.00 -24.21 19.78
CA ILE A 17 -27.52 -25.10 18.72
C ILE A 17 -27.53 -24.42 17.35
N GLU A 18 -28.55 -23.60 17.04
CA GLU A 18 -28.56 -22.81 15.81
C GLU A 18 -27.40 -21.81 15.80
N LEU A 19 -27.14 -21.14 16.93
CA LEU A 19 -26.03 -20.20 17.03
C LEU A 19 -24.66 -20.90 16.88
N MET A 20 -24.50 -22.10 17.45
CA MET A 20 -23.29 -22.89 17.31
C MET A 20 -23.03 -23.31 15.85
N ILE A 21 -24.06 -23.72 15.12
CA ILE A 21 -23.93 -24.10 13.69
C ILE A 21 -23.55 -22.88 12.85
N VAL A 22 -24.17 -21.73 13.10
CA VAL A 22 -23.85 -20.48 12.37
C VAL A 22 -22.39 -20.09 12.60
N VAL A 23 -21.91 -20.11 13.86
CA VAL A 23 -20.52 -19.80 14.19
C VAL A 23 -19.55 -20.80 13.53
N ALA A 24 -19.90 -22.09 13.49
CA ALA A 24 -19.09 -23.10 12.82
C ALA A 24 -18.95 -22.85 11.31
N ILE A 25 -20.05 -22.51 10.63
CA ILE A 25 -20.03 -22.21 9.19
C ILE A 25 -19.22 -20.95 8.91
N VAL A 26 -19.45 -19.87 9.68
CA VAL A 26 -18.68 -18.62 9.54
C VAL A 26 -17.19 -18.85 9.79
N GLY A 27 -16.83 -19.69 10.76
CA GLY A 27 -15.45 -20.07 11.05
C GLY A 27 -14.75 -20.74 9.85
N ILE A 28 -15.42 -21.68 9.19
CA ILE A 28 -14.89 -22.37 7.99
C ILE A 28 -14.71 -21.37 6.84
N LEU A 29 -15.73 -20.53 6.59
CA LEU A 29 -15.67 -19.53 5.51
C LEU A 29 -14.55 -18.51 5.76
N ALA A 30 -14.40 -18.03 7.00
CA ALA A 30 -13.36 -17.08 7.36
C ALA A 30 -11.95 -17.65 7.17
N ALA A 31 -11.72 -18.93 7.50
CA ALA A 31 -10.42 -19.58 7.36
C ALA A 31 -9.93 -19.61 5.89
N VAL A 32 -10.84 -19.77 4.93
CA VAL A 32 -10.51 -19.77 3.49
C VAL A 32 -10.44 -18.35 2.92
N ALA A 33 -11.34 -17.47 3.36
CA ALA A 33 -11.47 -16.13 2.80
C ALA A 33 -10.37 -15.15 3.26
N LEU A 34 -9.98 -15.19 4.54
CA LEU A 34 -9.06 -14.22 5.12
C LEU A 34 -7.69 -14.14 4.42
N PRO A 35 -7.02 -15.26 4.08
CA PRO A 35 -5.74 -15.21 3.37
C PRO A 35 -5.85 -14.52 2.00
N ALA A 36 -6.96 -14.74 1.27
CA ALA A 36 -7.19 -14.11 -0.02
C ALA A 36 -7.42 -12.58 0.12
N TYR A 37 -8.12 -12.15 1.17
CA TYR A 37 -8.40 -10.74 1.42
C TYR A 37 -7.18 -9.91 1.85
N GLN A 38 -6.18 -10.52 2.50
CA GLN A 38 -4.97 -9.81 2.95
C GLN A 38 -4.23 -9.12 1.80
N THR A 39 -4.09 -9.78 0.65
CA THR A 39 -3.41 -9.20 -0.52
C THR A 39 -4.13 -7.96 -1.06
N TYR A 40 -5.47 -7.96 -1.06
CA TYR A 40 -6.26 -6.80 -1.47
C TYR A 40 -6.10 -5.63 -0.51
N PHE A 41 -6.09 -5.91 0.79
CA PHE A 41 -5.88 -4.90 1.82
C PHE A 41 -4.48 -4.30 1.75
N ASP A 42 -3.47 -5.14 1.54
CA ASP A 42 -2.07 -4.72 1.37
C ASP A 42 -1.88 -3.88 0.09
N ARG A 43 -2.49 -4.28 -1.03
CA ARG A 43 -2.53 -3.48 -2.25
C ARG A 43 -3.18 -2.11 -2.04
N SER A 44 -4.28 -2.06 -1.30
CA SER A 44 -4.97 -0.81 -0.97
C SER A 44 -4.05 0.10 -0.14
N LYS A 45 -3.40 -0.42 0.90
CA LYS A 45 -2.42 0.32 1.69
C LYS A 45 -1.23 0.78 0.86
N PHE A 46 -0.70 -0.09 -0.01
CA PHE A 46 0.48 0.20 -0.81
C PHE A 46 0.31 1.37 -1.78
N SER A 47 -0.94 1.76 -2.08
CA SER A 47 -1.22 3.00 -2.83
C SER A 47 -0.60 4.25 -2.19
N GLU A 48 -0.44 4.31 -0.86
CA GLU A 48 0.21 5.44 -0.18
C GLU A 48 1.69 5.58 -0.59
N ALA A 49 2.39 4.45 -0.76
CA ALA A 49 3.78 4.43 -1.20
C ALA A 49 3.92 4.85 -2.67
N ILE A 50 2.98 4.42 -3.53
CA ILE A 50 2.94 4.86 -4.93
C ILE A 50 2.74 6.38 -5.01
N LEU A 51 1.78 6.92 -4.25
CA LEU A 51 1.50 8.35 -4.19
C LEU A 51 2.70 9.17 -3.66
N ALA A 52 3.44 8.65 -2.69
CA ALA A 52 4.65 9.30 -2.17
C ALA A 52 5.73 9.53 -3.24
N THR A 53 5.70 8.76 -4.34
CA THR A 53 6.65 8.91 -5.46
C THR A 53 6.40 10.17 -6.30
N THR A 54 5.18 10.72 -6.28
CA THR A 54 4.74 11.78 -7.21
C THR A 54 5.53 13.08 -7.08
N SER A 55 5.83 13.51 -5.85
CA SER A 55 6.60 14.74 -5.59
C SER A 55 8.05 14.62 -6.06
N ILE A 56 8.66 13.45 -5.83
CA ILE A 56 10.03 13.16 -6.26
C ILE A 56 10.10 13.06 -7.79
N LYS A 57 9.11 12.43 -8.42
CA LYS A 57 8.97 12.36 -9.88
C LYS A 57 8.95 13.76 -10.50
N SER A 58 8.14 14.65 -9.94
CA SER A 58 8.07 16.05 -10.39
C SER A 58 9.42 16.77 -10.21
N ALA A 59 10.12 16.56 -9.09
CA ALA A 59 11.44 17.14 -8.87
C ALA A 59 12.48 16.66 -9.90
N VAL A 60 12.45 15.37 -10.27
CA VAL A 60 13.31 14.83 -11.33
C VAL A 60 12.98 15.44 -12.70
N GLU A 61 11.70 15.60 -13.03
CA GLU A 61 11.26 16.23 -14.28
C GLU A 61 11.72 17.69 -14.37
N VAL A 62 11.60 18.45 -13.27
CA VAL A 62 12.10 19.83 -13.18
C VAL A 62 13.62 19.87 -13.30
N ALA A 63 14.34 18.93 -12.67
CA ALA A 63 15.80 18.85 -12.78
C ALA A 63 16.23 18.62 -14.24
N VAL A 64 15.57 17.70 -14.95
CA VAL A 64 15.82 17.43 -16.37
C VAL A 64 15.58 18.68 -17.22
N GLN A 65 14.48 19.41 -16.99
CA GLN A 65 14.12 20.59 -17.77
C GLN A 65 15.03 21.80 -17.50
N THR A 66 15.36 22.06 -16.24
CA THR A 66 15.99 23.33 -15.82
C THR A 66 17.49 23.23 -15.60
N LYS A 67 18.01 22.06 -15.21
CA LYS A 67 19.42 21.90 -14.81
C LYS A 67 20.27 21.16 -15.84
N LYS A 68 19.65 20.55 -16.86
CA LYS A 68 20.34 19.84 -17.97
C LYS A 68 21.40 18.84 -17.45
N PRO A 69 20.99 17.83 -16.67
CA PRO A 69 21.92 16.80 -16.17
C PRO A 69 22.67 16.15 -17.33
N ILE A 70 23.95 15.84 -17.13
CA ILE A 70 24.83 15.27 -18.17
C ILE A 70 24.48 13.80 -18.44
N ASN A 71 24.00 13.09 -17.43
CA ASN A 71 23.59 11.69 -17.51
C ASN A 71 22.59 11.37 -16.38
N THR A 72 22.06 10.14 -16.37
CA THR A 72 21.14 9.67 -15.33
C THR A 72 21.79 9.58 -13.95
N ALA A 73 23.10 9.35 -13.85
CA ALA A 73 23.82 9.32 -12.57
C ALA A 73 23.84 10.68 -11.85
N ALA A 74 23.71 11.77 -12.59
CA ALA A 74 23.57 13.11 -12.03
C ALA A 74 22.21 13.31 -11.32
N LEU A 75 21.18 12.56 -11.71
CA LEU A 75 19.87 12.55 -11.05
C LEU A 75 19.91 11.64 -9.81
N LYS A 76 20.20 12.24 -8.67
CA LYS A 76 20.31 11.57 -7.37
C LYS A 76 19.74 12.41 -6.23
N GLY A 77 19.48 11.78 -5.09
CA GLY A 77 18.98 12.45 -3.89
C GLY A 77 19.87 13.63 -3.49
N GLY A 78 19.24 14.76 -3.17
CA GLY A 78 19.92 16.00 -2.79
C GLY A 78 20.56 16.79 -3.94
N ALA A 79 20.57 16.27 -5.18
CA ALA A 79 21.06 16.99 -6.35
C ALA A 79 19.91 17.70 -7.09
N PHE A 80 20.19 18.85 -7.69
CA PHE A 80 19.25 19.55 -8.60
C PHE A 80 17.85 19.84 -8.01
N GLY A 81 17.72 19.95 -6.69
CA GLY A 81 16.44 20.15 -6.01
C GLY A 81 15.63 18.86 -5.78
N ILE A 82 16.18 17.70 -6.15
CA ILE A 82 15.63 16.40 -5.78
C ILE A 82 15.78 16.22 -4.26
N PRO A 83 14.73 15.80 -3.53
CA PRO A 83 14.82 15.55 -2.10
C PRO A 83 15.97 14.61 -1.74
N VAL A 84 16.57 14.82 -0.55
CA VAL A 84 17.60 13.91 -0.02
C VAL A 84 17.01 12.53 0.26
N ASP A 85 17.86 11.52 0.19
CA ASP A 85 17.47 10.15 0.50
C ASP A 85 17.01 10.02 1.96
N VAL A 86 15.94 9.25 2.16
CA VAL A 86 15.35 8.98 3.46
C VAL A 86 15.30 7.48 3.65
N MET A 87 15.84 7.01 4.77
CA MET A 87 15.73 5.61 5.17
C MET A 87 14.33 5.30 5.68
N ALA A 88 13.82 4.11 5.35
CA ALA A 88 12.57 3.63 5.91
C ALA A 88 12.71 3.44 7.43
N THR A 89 11.70 3.89 8.18
CA THR A 89 11.59 3.71 9.63
C THR A 89 10.22 3.14 9.95
N ALA A 90 9.92 2.85 11.22
CA ALA A 90 8.61 2.30 11.61
C ALA A 90 7.43 3.20 11.21
N ASN A 91 7.65 4.52 11.14
CA ASN A 91 6.59 5.51 10.92
C ASN A 91 6.70 6.25 9.58
N LYS A 92 7.73 5.95 8.77
CA LYS A 92 8.00 6.69 7.53
C LYS A 92 8.50 5.76 6.43
N HIS A 93 7.94 5.91 5.23
CA HIS A 93 8.46 5.26 4.04
C HIS A 93 9.87 5.77 3.72
N GLY A 94 10.72 4.87 3.24
CA GLY A 94 12.00 5.23 2.67
C GLY A 94 11.80 5.79 1.26
N SER A 95 12.65 6.72 0.88
CA SER A 95 12.70 7.27 -0.48
C SER A 95 14.14 7.48 -0.89
N THR A 96 14.56 6.89 -2.00
CA THR A 96 15.90 7.11 -2.54
C THR A 96 15.82 7.49 -4.01
N VAL A 97 16.77 8.30 -4.46
CA VAL A 97 16.95 8.58 -5.89
C VAL A 97 18.40 8.33 -6.25
N SER A 98 18.63 7.38 -7.15
CA SER A 98 19.97 7.06 -7.65
C SER A 98 19.91 6.65 -9.11
N ASN A 99 20.81 7.20 -9.93
CA ASN A 99 20.86 6.93 -11.37
C ASN A 99 19.50 7.11 -12.07
N ALA A 100 18.77 8.17 -11.69
CA ALA A 100 17.42 8.47 -12.17
C ALA A 100 16.35 7.39 -11.86
N ILE A 101 16.62 6.51 -10.89
CA ILE A 101 15.66 5.56 -10.34
C ILE A 101 15.19 6.10 -9.00
N ILE A 102 13.91 6.42 -8.92
CA ILE A 102 13.22 6.72 -7.67
C ILE A 102 12.80 5.39 -7.08
N THR A 103 13.14 5.13 -5.82
CA THR A 103 12.72 3.94 -5.07
C THR A 103 12.00 4.38 -3.81
N ILE A 104 10.72 4.04 -3.70
CA ILE A 104 9.99 4.13 -2.44
C ILE A 104 10.03 2.76 -1.78
N THR A 105 10.42 2.73 -0.51
CA THR A 105 10.46 1.51 0.32
C THR A 105 9.41 1.63 1.41
N TRP A 106 8.57 0.61 1.58
CA TRP A 106 7.61 0.57 2.67
C TRP A 106 8.29 0.69 4.02
N LYS A 107 7.62 1.36 4.96
CA LYS A 107 8.07 1.60 6.32
C LYS A 107 8.43 0.29 7.04
N SER A 108 9.35 0.35 7.99
CA SER A 108 9.78 -0.81 8.78
C SER A 108 8.82 -1.08 9.94
N ASP A 109 7.53 -1.28 9.64
CA ASP A 109 6.42 -1.35 10.60
C ASP A 109 6.05 -2.78 11.03
N GLY A 110 6.79 -3.80 10.55
CA GLY A 110 6.50 -5.21 10.83
C GLY A 110 5.29 -5.77 10.10
N SER A 111 4.68 -5.01 9.18
CA SER A 111 3.61 -5.53 8.32
C SER A 111 4.15 -6.43 7.21
N SER A 112 3.25 -7.14 6.52
CA SER A 112 3.54 -7.89 5.28
C SER A 112 4.15 -7.02 4.17
N LEU A 113 3.96 -5.70 4.25
CA LEU A 113 4.49 -4.74 3.30
C LEU A 113 5.91 -4.27 3.65
N GLN A 114 6.44 -4.58 4.83
CA GLN A 114 7.78 -4.14 5.25
C GLN A 114 8.85 -4.40 4.20
N GLY A 115 9.57 -3.34 3.80
CA GLY A 115 10.65 -3.43 2.81
C GLY A 115 10.21 -3.65 1.37
N ILE A 116 8.90 -3.75 1.08
CA ILE A 116 8.40 -3.79 -0.29
C ILE A 116 8.70 -2.46 -0.98
N THR A 117 9.13 -2.54 -2.25
CA THR A 117 9.56 -1.39 -3.02
C THR A 117 8.68 -1.13 -4.23
N TYR A 118 8.50 0.15 -4.53
CA TYR A 118 8.00 0.63 -5.81
C TYR A 118 9.06 1.52 -6.43
N THR A 119 9.36 1.31 -7.71
CA THR A 119 10.37 2.07 -8.43
C THR A 119 9.80 2.78 -9.63
N LEU A 120 10.25 4.01 -9.86
CA LEU A 120 10.08 4.74 -11.11
C LEU A 120 11.45 5.06 -11.69
N LYS A 121 11.77 4.45 -12.83
CA LYS A 121 13.00 4.72 -13.57
C LYS A 121 12.73 5.71 -14.68
N ALA A 122 13.46 6.82 -14.70
CA ALA A 122 13.47 7.72 -15.85
C ALA A 122 14.24 7.06 -16.99
N ASN A 123 13.60 6.89 -18.15
CA ASN A 123 14.20 6.30 -19.33
C ASN A 123 14.94 7.38 -20.15
N GLY A 124 15.97 7.95 -19.54
CA GLY A 124 16.80 9.01 -20.10
C GLY A 124 16.64 10.37 -19.40
N ILE A 125 17.27 11.38 -19.99
CA ILE A 125 17.36 12.75 -19.47
C ILE A 125 16.82 13.79 -20.46
N THR A 126 16.02 13.35 -21.44
CA THR A 126 15.36 14.20 -22.42
C THR A 126 13.93 14.48 -21.99
N SER A 127 13.51 15.73 -22.07
CA SER A 127 12.10 16.09 -21.84
C SER A 127 11.24 15.76 -23.07
N PRO A 128 10.04 15.18 -22.92
CA PRO A 128 9.43 14.72 -21.67
C PRO A 128 10.07 13.42 -21.16
N VAL A 129 10.27 13.34 -19.84
CA VAL A 129 10.85 12.14 -19.21
C VAL A 129 9.88 10.98 -19.34
N LYS A 130 10.32 9.89 -19.95
CA LYS A 130 9.56 8.62 -19.98
C LYS A 130 9.85 7.83 -18.71
N TRP A 131 8.84 7.16 -18.17
CA TRP A 131 8.94 6.46 -16.89
C TRP A 131 8.61 4.99 -17.03
N GLU A 132 9.44 4.16 -16.43
CA GLU A 132 9.23 2.72 -16.31
C GLU A 132 8.95 2.37 -14.85
N GLN A 133 7.83 1.70 -14.61
CA GLN A 133 7.46 1.21 -13.29
C GLN A 133 8.17 -0.11 -12.99
N GLY A 134 8.48 -0.33 -11.72
CA GLY A 134 9.08 -1.58 -11.24
C GLY A 134 9.06 -1.68 -9.71
N GLY A 135 9.92 -2.53 -9.17
CA GLY A 135 10.04 -2.77 -7.74
C GLY A 135 9.48 -4.13 -7.33
N THR A 136 9.66 -4.49 -6.06
CA THR A 136 9.26 -5.80 -5.55
C THR A 136 7.75 -5.94 -5.36
N CYS A 137 6.99 -4.84 -5.39
CA CYS A 137 5.52 -4.89 -5.28
C CYS A 137 4.84 -5.67 -6.43
N PHE A 138 5.43 -5.67 -7.63
CA PHE A 138 4.91 -6.40 -8.80
C PHE A 138 4.95 -7.92 -8.61
N ALA A 139 6.03 -8.44 -8.03
CA ALA A 139 6.16 -9.86 -7.74
C ALA A 139 5.18 -10.34 -6.65
N LYS A 140 4.64 -9.41 -5.84
CA LYS A 140 3.68 -9.67 -4.77
C LYS A 140 2.25 -9.27 -5.13
N SER A 141 2.01 -8.76 -6.34
CA SER A 141 0.71 -8.25 -6.80
C SER A 141 0.12 -7.13 -5.92
N TYR A 142 0.98 -6.36 -5.24
CA TYR A 142 0.59 -5.16 -4.49
C TYR A 142 0.55 -3.91 -5.37
N CYS A 143 1.27 -3.98 -6.49
CA CYS A 143 1.22 -3.12 -7.65
C CYS A 143 1.43 -4.08 -8.86
#